data_AF-A0A6L7LBY9-F1
#
_entry.id   AF-A0A6L7LBY9-F1
#
_cell.length_a   1.000
_cell.length_b   1.000
_cell.length_c   1.000
_cell.angle_alpha   90.00
_cell.angle_beta   90.00
_cell.angle_gamma   90.00
#
_symmetry.space_group_name_H-M   'P 1'
#
loop_
_entity.id
_entity.type
_entity.pdbx_description
1 polymer ?
#
loop_
_entity_poly.entity_id
_entity_poly.type
_entity_poly.pdbx_seq_one_letter_code
_entity_poly.pdbx_strand_id
1 'polypeptide(L)'
;MWQEAEDGSLTVVSSPLLVIEALVKPLRDGNTEIELQYREIFASNAMMFLDASCKVFEVAAGIRVETDLKTPDALHAATAIRTGCRLFITNDIDFRRVQGLPFVILDDLISE
;
A
#
# COMPACT_ATOMS: atom_id res chain seq x y z
N MET A 1 2.28 15.69 -2.79
CA MET A 1 1.82 14.38 -2.28
C MET A 1 1.71 14.33 -0.76
N TRP A 2 2.80 14.24 0.02
CA TRP A 2 2.66 14.12 1.48
C TRP A 2 2.06 15.36 2.17
N GLN A 3 2.46 16.57 1.78
CA GLN A 3 1.80 17.81 2.26
C GLN A 3 0.30 17.83 1.93
N GLU A 4 -0.05 17.49 0.69
CA GLU A 4 -1.46 17.38 0.25
C GLU A 4 -2.23 16.32 1.05
N ALA A 5 -1.56 15.26 1.48
CA ALA A 5 -2.13 14.21 2.31
C ALA A 5 -2.32 14.66 3.76
N GLU A 6 -1.36 15.39 4.33
CA GLU A 6 -1.48 16.02 5.65
C GLU A 6 -2.59 17.06 5.70
N ASP A 7 -2.73 17.86 4.64
CA ASP A 7 -3.77 18.89 4.49
C ASP A 7 -5.15 18.29 4.12
N GLY A 8 -5.23 16.96 3.94
CA GLY A 8 -6.47 16.23 3.64
C GLY A 8 -7.00 16.37 2.21
N SER A 9 -6.28 17.06 1.33
CA SER A 9 -6.62 17.21 -0.09
C SER A 9 -6.33 15.95 -0.91
N LEU A 10 -5.48 15.07 -0.40
CA LEU A 10 -5.19 13.73 -0.92
C LEU A 10 -5.43 12.71 0.19
N THR A 11 -6.01 11.56 -0.14
CA THR A 11 -6.18 10.46 0.81
C THR A 11 -5.26 9.31 0.44
N VAL A 12 -4.30 8.99 1.30
CA VAL A 12 -3.46 7.80 1.15
C VAL A 12 -4.06 6.67 1.98
N VAL A 13 -4.28 5.52 1.34
CA VAL A 13 -4.85 4.34 2.01
C VAL A 13 -3.94 3.14 1.77
N SER A 14 -3.72 2.33 2.81
CA SER A 14 -2.96 1.09 2.68
C SER A 14 -3.49 -0.03 3.58
N SER A 15 -2.96 -1.24 3.40
CA SER A 15 -3.17 -2.38 4.28
C SER A 15 -2.29 -2.25 5.54
N PRO A 16 -2.75 -2.66 6.73
CA PRO A 16 -1.91 -2.80 7.92
C PRO A 16 -0.67 -3.69 7.68
N LEU A 17 -0.69 -4.54 6.65
CA LEU A 17 0.46 -5.33 6.23
C LEU A 17 1.70 -4.47 5.93
N LEU A 18 1.49 -3.24 5.44
CA LEU A 18 2.57 -2.29 5.14
C LEU A 18 3.47 -2.05 6.36
N VAL A 19 2.92 -2.08 7.57
CA VAL A 19 3.68 -1.89 8.81
C VAL A 19 4.75 -2.95 8.97
N ILE A 20 4.43 -4.21 8.66
CA ILE A 20 5.40 -5.30 8.72
C ILE A 20 6.45 -5.11 7.63
N GLU A 21 6.03 -4.81 6.40
CA GLU A 21 6.93 -4.66 5.25
C GLU A 21 7.93 -3.52 5.44
N ALA A 22 7.48 -2.39 5.97
CA ALA A 22 8.30 -1.20 6.17
C ALA A 22 9.24 -1.31 7.38
N LEU A 23 8.78 -1.90 8.50
CA LEU A 23 9.55 -1.89 9.75
C LEU A 23 10.57 -3.03 9.87
N VAL A 24 10.43 -4.14 9.14
CA VAL A 24 11.33 -5.30 9.27
C VAL A 24 12.80 -4.94 9.02
N LYS A 25 13.10 -4.17 7.96
CA LYS A 25 14.48 -3.81 7.63
C LYS A 25 15.09 -2.84 8.65
N PRO A 26 14.48 -1.69 8.99
CA PRO A 26 15.00 -0.78 10.01
C PRO A 26 15.22 -1.46 11.37
N LEU A 27 14.29 -2.31 11.81
CA LEU A 27 14.42 -3.06 13.07
C LEU A 27 15.58 -4.04 13.04
N ARG A 28 15.77 -4.74 11.92
CA ARG A 28 16.89 -5.69 11.75
C ARG A 28 18.24 -4.98 11.72
N ASP A 29 18.29 -3.82 11.08
CA ASP A 29 19.52 -3.03 10.92
C ASP A 29 19.83 -2.16 12.16
N GLY A 30 18.92 -2.11 13.15
CA GLY A 30 19.04 -1.23 14.32
C GLY A 30 18.95 0.26 13.98
N ASN A 31 18.34 0.60 12.84
CA ASN A 31 18.22 1.97 12.35
C ASN A 31 17.00 2.66 12.96
N THR A 32 17.15 3.17 14.18
CA THR A 32 16.08 3.82 14.94
C THR A 32 15.55 5.09 14.26
N GLU A 33 16.39 5.78 13.48
CA GLU A 33 15.96 7.00 12.76
C GLU A 33 14.91 6.66 11.69
N ILE A 34 15.19 5.71 10.81
CA ILE A 34 14.23 5.28 9.77
C ILE A 34 13.01 4.60 10.39
N GLU A 35 13.20 3.82 11.46
CA GLU A 35 12.07 3.24 12.20
C GLU A 35 11.11 4.32 12.70
N LEU A 36 11.64 5.39 13.31
CA LEU A 36 10.83 6.48 13.86
C LEU A 36 10.07 7.21 12.74
N GLN A 37 10.74 7.51 11.61
CA GLN A 37 10.09 8.17 10.47
C GLN A 37 8.90 7.37 9.93
N TYR A 38 9.02 6.04 9.78
CA TYR A 38 7.88 5.22 9.37
C TYR A 38 6.73 5.26 10.38
N ARG A 39 7.04 5.18 11.68
CA ARG A 39 6.02 5.22 12.74
C ARG A 39 5.29 6.57 12.79
N GLU A 40 6.00 7.67 12.57
CA GLU A 40 5.41 9.00 12.47
C GLU A 40 4.41 9.10 11.32
N ILE A 41 4.78 8.60 10.13
CA ILE A 41 3.87 8.54 8.97
C ILE A 41 2.63 7.69 9.29
N PHE A 42 2.81 6.50 9.88
CA PHE A 42 1.69 5.61 10.23
C PHE A 42 0.75 6.19 11.30
N ALA A 43 1.25 7.09 12.14
CA ALA A 43 0.46 7.76 13.18
C ALA A 43 -0.10 9.13 12.73
N SER A 44 0.30 9.61 11.55
CA SER A 44 -0.14 10.89 11.00
C SER A 44 -1.54 10.81 10.39
N ASN A 45 -2.14 11.97 10.12
CA ASN A 45 -3.39 12.07 9.35
C ASN A 45 -3.18 11.87 7.84
N ALA A 46 -1.93 11.76 7.37
CA ALA A 46 -1.61 11.64 5.96
C ALA A 46 -1.96 10.26 5.38
N MET A 47 -2.12 9.24 6.23
CA MET A 47 -2.41 7.86 5.82
C MET A 47 -3.52 7.24 6.66
N MET A 48 -4.35 6.44 6.01
CA MET A 48 -5.34 5.61 6.68
C MET A 48 -5.09 4.12 6.36
N PHE A 49 -5.33 3.27 7.35
CA PHE A 49 -5.32 1.83 7.16
C PHE A 49 -6.73 1.29 6.99
N LEU A 50 -6.94 0.44 5.98
CA LEU A 50 -8.17 -0.34 5.89
C LEU A 50 -8.06 -1.55 6.83
N ASP A 51 -9.07 -1.74 7.68
CA ASP A 51 -9.10 -2.89 8.59
C ASP A 51 -8.96 -4.24 7.84
N ALA A 52 -8.10 -5.09 8.39
CA ALA A 52 -7.84 -6.45 7.91
C ALA A 52 -9.02 -7.39 8.23
N SER A 53 -10.15 -7.18 7.54
CA SER A 53 -11.37 -7.97 7.69
C SER A 53 -11.37 -9.22 6.79
N CYS A 54 -12.06 -10.29 7.18
CA CYS A 54 -12.18 -11.52 6.36
C CYS A 54 -12.60 -11.23 4.91
N LYS A 55 -13.47 -10.24 4.71
CA LYS A 55 -13.91 -9.82 3.37
C LYS A 55 -12.76 -9.30 2.49
N VAL A 56 -11.72 -8.69 3.05
CA VAL A 56 -10.52 -8.27 2.30
C VAL A 56 -9.70 -9.50 1.90
N PHE A 57 -9.57 -10.48 2.80
CA PHE A 57 -8.86 -11.73 2.52
C PHE A 57 -9.57 -12.59 1.46
N GLU A 58 -10.91 -12.63 1.47
CA GLU A 58 -11.69 -13.32 0.44
C GLU A 58 -11.49 -12.69 -0.94
N VAL A 59 -11.48 -11.35 -1.03
CA VAL A 59 -11.16 -10.64 -2.28
C VAL A 59 -9.73 -10.92 -2.71
N ALA A 60 -8.75 -10.90 -1.80
CA ALA A 60 -7.37 -11.23 -2.10
C ALA A 60 -7.22 -12.68 -2.61
N ALA A 61 -7.97 -13.63 -2.06
CA ALA A 61 -8.00 -15.00 -2.55
C ALA A 61 -8.51 -15.07 -4.00
N GLY A 62 -9.56 -14.32 -4.35
CA GLY A 62 -10.04 -14.20 -5.72
C GLY A 62 -8.98 -13.63 -6.68
N ILE A 63 -8.33 -12.53 -6.28
CA ILE A 63 -7.25 -11.93 -7.07
C ILE A 63 -6.12 -12.93 -7.33
N ARG A 64 -5.76 -13.77 -6.36
CA ARG A 64 -4.74 -14.81 -6.51
C ARG A 64 -5.15 -16.00 -7.39
N VAL A 65 -6.44 -16.19 -7.65
CA VAL A 65 -6.89 -17.19 -8.62
C VAL A 65 -6.77 -16.64 -10.03
N GLU A 66 -7.07 -15.35 -10.20
CA GLU A 66 -7.02 -14.65 -11.49
C GLU A 66 -5.60 -14.18 -11.87
N THR A 67 -4.69 -14.13 -10.90
CA THR A 67 -3.31 -13.66 -11.05
C THR A 67 -2.35 -14.55 -10.28
N ASP A 68 -1.04 -14.47 -10.58
CA ASP A 68 0.00 -15.17 -9.81
C ASP A 68 0.60 -14.30 -8.68
N LEU A 69 -0.12 -13.29 -8.20
CA LEU A 69 0.38 -12.41 -7.14
C LEU A 69 0.60 -13.18 -5.83
N LYS A 70 1.65 -12.79 -5.10
CA LYS A 70 1.90 -13.31 -3.74
C LYS A 70 0.85 -12.78 -2.78
N THR A 71 0.76 -13.39 -1.59
CA THR A 71 -0.29 -13.05 -0.61
C THR A 71 -0.22 -11.58 -0.20
N PRO A 72 0.98 -11.00 0.05
CA PRO A 72 1.08 -9.57 0.36
C PRO A 72 0.53 -8.67 -0.75
N ASP A 73 0.96 -8.92 -1.98
CA ASP A 73 0.58 -8.10 -3.13
C ASP A 73 -0.94 -8.19 -3.40
N ALA A 74 -1.50 -9.40 -3.31
CA ALA A 74 -2.94 -9.60 -3.43
C ALA A 74 -3.74 -8.91 -2.31
N LEU A 75 -3.19 -8.81 -1.09
CA LEU A 75 -3.83 -8.08 0.01
C LEU A 75 -3.79 -6.57 -0.19
N HIS A 76 -2.69 -6.03 -0.73
CA HIS A 76 -2.62 -4.61 -1.12
C HIS A 76 -3.59 -4.28 -2.24
N ALA A 77 -3.64 -5.12 -3.28
CA ALA A 77 -4.60 -4.98 -4.38
C ALA A 77 -6.05 -5.07 -3.88
N ALA A 78 -6.37 -6.05 -3.03
CA ALA A 78 -7.70 -6.20 -2.44
C ALA A 78 -8.09 -4.99 -1.60
N THR A 79 -7.15 -4.45 -0.81
CA THR A 79 -7.36 -3.23 -0.03
C THR A 79 -7.70 -2.05 -0.95
N ALA A 80 -6.93 -1.86 -2.02
CA ALA A 80 -7.14 -0.77 -2.97
C ALA A 80 -8.48 -0.87 -3.69
N ILE A 81 -8.87 -2.07 -4.14
CA ILE A 81 -10.18 -2.29 -4.77
C ILE A 81 -11.31 -2.00 -3.77
N ARG A 82 -11.17 -2.46 -2.53
CA ARG A 82 -12.20 -2.32 -1.49
C ARG A 82 -12.40 -0.89 -1.02
N THR A 83 -11.38 -0.04 -1.11
CA THR A 83 -11.45 1.37 -0.76
C THR A 83 -11.86 2.25 -1.94
N GLY A 84 -12.04 1.67 -3.13
CA GLY A 84 -12.29 2.44 -4.36
C GLY A 84 -11.11 3.32 -4.73
N CYS A 85 -9.88 2.85 -4.46
CA CYS A 85 -8.65 3.57 -4.72
C CYS A 85 -8.60 4.05 -6.19
N ARG A 86 -8.42 5.35 -6.38
CA ARG A 86 -8.40 5.96 -7.73
C ARG A 86 -7.09 5.71 -8.47
N LEU A 87 -5.99 5.52 -7.75
CA LEU A 87 -4.67 5.32 -8.30
C LEU A 87 -3.79 4.53 -7.33
N PHE A 88 -3.38 3.35 -7.74
CA PHE A 88 -2.44 2.51 -7.01
C PHE A 88 -1.01 2.81 -7.44
N ILE A 89 -0.15 3.21 -6.50
CA ILE A 89 1.24 3.60 -6.78
C ILE A 89 2.15 2.46 -6.34
N THR A 90 2.93 1.89 -7.26
CA THR A 90 3.89 0.80 -6.98
C THR A 90 4.95 0.73 -8.06
N ASN A 91 6.16 0.25 -7.75
CA ASN A 91 7.15 -0.09 -8.79
C ASN A 91 7.09 -1.56 -9.23
N ASP A 92 6.15 -2.33 -8.68
CA ASP A 92 5.95 -3.72 -9.09
C ASP A 92 4.96 -3.79 -10.27
N ILE A 93 5.51 -4.15 -11.44
CA ILE A 93 4.77 -4.27 -12.69
C ILE A 93 3.75 -5.41 -12.67
N ASP A 94 3.83 -6.37 -11.74
CA ASP A 94 2.92 -7.52 -11.71
C ASP A 94 1.49 -7.10 -11.33
N PHE A 95 1.30 -5.95 -10.67
CA PHE A 95 -0.02 -5.38 -10.37
C PHE A 95 -0.84 -5.03 -11.61
N ARG A 96 -0.20 -4.90 -12.79
CA ARG A 96 -0.90 -4.73 -14.07
C ARG A 96 -1.85 -5.88 -14.41
N ARG A 97 -1.67 -7.06 -13.79
CA ARG A 97 -2.52 -8.24 -13.98
C ARG A 97 -3.85 -8.11 -13.23
N VAL A 98 -3.96 -7.21 -12.25
CA VAL A 98 -5.18 -7.02 -11.45
C VAL A 98 -6.18 -6.19 -12.25
N GLN A 99 -7.29 -6.81 -12.65
CA GLN A 99 -8.32 -6.12 -13.43
C GLN A 99 -9.05 -5.08 -12.57
N GLY A 100 -9.34 -3.92 -13.17
CA GLY A 100 -10.09 -2.85 -12.50
C GLY A 100 -9.31 -2.07 -11.44
N LEU A 101 -7.99 -2.26 -11.33
CA LEU A 101 -7.12 -1.49 -10.46
C LEU A 101 -6.28 -0.50 -11.29
N PRO A 102 -6.63 0.81 -11.31
CA PRO A 102 -5.78 1.81 -11.93
C PRO A 102 -4.43 1.85 -11.21
N PHE A 103 -3.32 1.74 -11.93
CA PHE A 103 -1.98 1.76 -11.34
C PHE A 103 -1.03 2.68 -12.12
N VAL A 104 0.02 3.12 -11.43
CA VAL A 104 1.14 3.86 -12.00
C VAL A 104 2.45 3.43 -11.35
N ILE A 105 3.51 3.44 -12.15
CA ILE A 105 4.87 3.19 -11.67
C ILE A 105 5.39 4.46 -11.00
N LEU A 106 5.84 4.36 -9.74
CA LEU A 106 6.33 5.52 -8.99
C LEU A 106 7.55 6.13 -9.70
N ASP A 107 8.45 5.29 -10.20
CA ASP A 107 9.65 5.73 -10.90
C ASP A 107 9.31 6.57 -12.14
N ASP A 108 8.19 6.29 -12.83
CA ASP A 108 7.72 7.07 -13.97
C ASP A 108 7.19 8.46 -13.57
N LEU A 109 6.81 8.65 -12.30
CA LEU A 109 6.32 9.93 -11.76
C LEU A 109 7.42 10.83 -11.18
N ILE A 110 8.51 10.24 -10.70
CA ILE A 110 9.60 10.96 -10.05
C ILE A 110 10.82 11.15 -10.95
N SER A 111 10.83 10.50 -12.11
CA SER A 111 11.86 10.68 -13.15
C SER A 111 11.55 11.93 -13.98
N GLU A 112 11.72 13.11 -13.37
CA GLU A 112 11.91 14.40 -14.06
C GLU A 112 13.20 15.07 -13.58
#